data_AF-A0A9D0YKE7-F1
#
_entry.id   AF-A0A9D0YKE7-F1
#
_cell.length_a   1.000
_cell.length_b   1.000
_cell.length_c   1.000
_cell.angle_alpha   90.00
_cell.angle_beta   90.00
_cell.angle_gamma   90.00
#
_symmetry.space_group_name_H-M   'P 1'
#
loop_
_entity.id
_entity.type
_entity.pdbx_description
1 polymer ?
#
loop_
_entity_poly.entity_id
_entity_poly.type
_entity_poly.pdbx_seq_one_letter_code
_entity_poly.pdbx_strand_id
1 'polypeptide(L)'
;MKTLFKELHEAWLATQFTGFMSQTQSRQTLYEFSNILFKHLTWLENDFIKNKITYNYNIKQVPIRVTHLSSMLNNIIQRITSIESKLDSCGDGDITFRMKSDLEYMKAVLAQLPEEEVAEAFDINRAYPNVELSEEARDALTIFLFEESYKEYELIMVYNYSKANSNDAFLNRIYQILIDESFFHLRSFGQMMADMGILGVPRSLME
;
A
#
# COMPACT_ATOMS: atom_id res chain seq x y z
N MET A 1 1.72 18.56 7.13
CA MET A 1 2.18 18.27 5.75
C MET A 1 3.22 17.14 5.65
N LYS A 2 4.52 17.31 5.94
CA LYS A 2 5.50 16.20 5.74
C LYS A 2 5.19 14.94 6.55
N THR A 3 4.77 15.09 7.80
CA THR A 3 4.31 13.96 8.63
C THR A 3 3.03 13.32 8.07
N LEU A 4 2.08 14.14 7.61
CA LEU A 4 0.84 13.68 6.98
C LEU A 4 1.13 12.80 5.74
N PHE A 5 2.06 13.23 4.88
CA PHE A 5 2.48 12.44 3.71
C PHE A 5 3.03 11.07 4.09
N LYS A 6 3.90 11.01 5.10
CA LYS A 6 4.45 9.74 5.60
C LYS A 6 3.38 8.84 6.22
N GLU A 7 2.50 9.38 7.06
CA GLU A 7 1.42 8.60 7.67
C GLU A 7 0.45 8.05 6.63
N LEU A 8 0.16 8.83 5.57
CA LEU A 8 -0.68 8.39 4.47
C LEU A 8 -0.02 7.28 3.64
N HIS A 9 1.29 7.39 3.37
CA HIS A 9 2.07 6.33 2.73
C HIS A 9 2.04 5.06 3.58
N GLU A 10 2.28 5.15 4.88
CA GLU A 10 2.20 3.99 5.78
C GLU A 10 0.79 3.39 5.82
N ALA A 11 -0.27 4.20 5.80
CA ALA A 11 -1.65 3.72 5.72
C ALA A 11 -1.95 3.01 4.39
N TRP A 12 -1.44 3.53 3.27
CA TRP A 12 -1.56 2.89 1.96
C TRP A 12 -0.92 1.49 1.97
N LEU A 13 0.32 1.37 2.47
CA LEU A 13 1.00 0.09 2.59
C LEU A 13 0.28 -0.87 3.54
N ALA A 14 -0.09 -0.40 4.74
CA ALA A 14 -0.84 -1.22 5.69
C ALA A 14 -2.13 -1.78 5.05
N THR A 15 -2.88 -0.94 4.33
CA THR A 15 -4.12 -1.34 3.67
C THR A 15 -3.89 -2.29 2.51
N GLN A 16 -2.90 -2.01 1.65
CA GLN A 16 -2.55 -2.85 0.49
C GLN A 16 -2.11 -4.26 0.93
N PHE A 17 -1.24 -4.34 1.94
CA PHE A 17 -0.71 -5.61 2.45
C PHE A 17 -1.71 -6.37 3.31
N THR A 18 -2.65 -5.67 3.96
CA THR A 18 -3.82 -6.33 4.58
C THR A 18 -4.73 -6.94 3.52
N GLY A 19 -4.84 -6.32 2.34
CA GLY A 19 -5.53 -6.93 1.20
C GLY A 19 -4.90 -8.26 0.76
N PHE A 20 -3.56 -8.34 0.75
CA PHE A 20 -2.84 -9.57 0.35
C PHE A 20 -3.10 -10.76 1.26
N MET A 21 -3.18 -10.53 2.57
CA MET A 21 -3.39 -11.61 3.54
C MET A 21 -4.85 -12.09 3.64
N SER A 22 -5.83 -11.25 3.27
CA SER A 22 -7.25 -11.64 3.36
C SER A 22 -7.62 -12.59 2.22
N GLN A 23 -8.35 -13.65 2.54
CA GLN A 23 -8.87 -14.72 1.67
C GLN A 23 -10.38 -14.59 1.42
N THR A 24 -11.02 -13.56 1.98
CA THR A 24 -12.46 -13.32 1.87
C THR A 24 -12.77 -12.11 0.98
N GLN A 25 -14.06 -11.73 0.91
CA GLN A 25 -14.50 -10.52 0.21
C GLN A 25 -13.85 -9.22 0.74
N SER A 26 -13.35 -9.23 1.99
CA SER A 26 -12.61 -8.10 2.58
C SER A 26 -11.42 -7.67 1.72
N ARG A 27 -10.78 -8.61 1.01
CA ARG A 27 -9.69 -8.35 0.06
C ARG A 27 -10.02 -7.24 -0.95
N GLN A 28 -11.17 -7.35 -1.61
CA GLN A 28 -11.55 -6.40 -2.66
C GLN A 28 -11.74 -4.99 -2.09
N THR A 29 -12.43 -4.88 -0.94
CA THR A 29 -12.62 -3.60 -0.25
C THR A 29 -11.29 -2.98 0.16
N LEU A 30 -10.35 -3.78 0.69
CA LEU A 30 -9.02 -3.32 1.06
C LEU A 30 -8.22 -2.83 -0.16
N TYR A 31 -8.32 -3.50 -1.31
CA TYR A 31 -7.70 -3.03 -2.55
C TYR A 31 -8.29 -1.71 -3.04
N GLU A 32 -9.61 -1.55 -2.98
CA GLU A 32 -10.27 -0.30 -3.34
C GLU A 32 -9.83 0.86 -2.43
N PHE A 33 -9.78 0.61 -1.11
CA PHE A 33 -9.33 1.63 -0.15
C PHE A 33 -7.85 1.95 -0.30
N SER A 34 -7.01 0.95 -0.58
CA SER A 34 -5.61 1.18 -0.92
C SER A 34 -5.46 2.10 -2.14
N ASN A 35 -6.24 1.90 -3.21
CA ASN A 35 -6.21 2.78 -4.38
C ASN A 35 -6.61 4.22 -4.04
N ILE A 36 -7.59 4.41 -3.15
CA ILE A 36 -8.01 5.75 -2.74
C ILE A 36 -6.92 6.42 -1.90
N LEU A 37 -6.32 5.71 -0.94
CA LEU A 37 -5.19 6.22 -0.14
C LEU A 37 -3.99 6.59 -1.03
N PHE A 38 -3.71 5.81 -2.07
CA PHE A 38 -2.67 6.15 -3.03
C PHE A 38 -3.00 7.43 -3.82
N LYS A 39 -4.25 7.62 -4.25
CA LYS A 39 -4.68 8.87 -4.89
C LYS A 39 -4.51 10.07 -3.96
N HIS A 40 -4.87 9.92 -2.69
CA HIS A 40 -4.63 10.95 -1.67
C HIS A 40 -3.14 11.29 -1.56
N LEU A 41 -2.25 10.29 -1.67
CA LEU A 41 -0.80 10.48 -1.64
C LEU A 41 -0.34 11.31 -2.84
N THR A 42 -0.81 10.96 -4.04
CA THR A 42 -0.56 11.74 -5.26
C THR A 42 -1.06 13.18 -5.14
N TRP A 43 -2.23 13.43 -4.53
CA TRP A 43 -2.73 14.79 -4.34
C TRP A 43 -1.83 15.64 -3.44
N LEU A 44 -1.42 15.09 -2.28
CA LEU A 44 -0.48 15.77 -1.38
C LEU A 44 0.86 16.04 -2.07
N GLU A 45 1.31 15.12 -2.90
CA GLU A 45 2.56 15.26 -3.63
C GLU A 45 2.52 16.42 -4.64
N ASN A 46 1.42 16.52 -5.40
CA ASN A 46 1.21 17.64 -6.33
C ASN A 46 1.14 18.98 -5.57
N ASP A 47 0.49 19.01 -4.40
CA ASP A 47 0.48 20.19 -3.54
C ASP A 47 1.89 20.55 -3.05
N PHE A 48 2.71 19.57 -2.67
CA PHE A 48 4.10 19.83 -2.26
C PHE A 48 4.92 20.42 -3.40
N ILE A 49 4.78 19.90 -4.62
CA ILE A 49 5.50 20.42 -5.80
C ILE A 49 5.06 21.85 -6.10
N LYS A 50 3.74 22.12 -6.12
CA LYS A 50 3.19 23.46 -6.34
C LYS A 50 3.71 24.47 -5.32
N ASN A 51 3.82 24.07 -4.05
CA ASN A 51 4.29 24.91 -2.95
C ASN A 51 5.81 24.84 -2.71
N LYS A 52 6.57 24.14 -3.58
CA LYS A 52 8.04 23.95 -3.46
C LYS A 52 8.48 23.35 -2.12
N ILE A 53 7.67 22.46 -1.56
CA ILE A 53 7.94 21.75 -0.31
C ILE A 53 8.76 20.50 -0.63
N THR A 54 9.94 20.37 -0.01
CA THR A 54 10.78 19.17 -0.16
C THR A 54 10.21 17.99 0.60
N TYR A 55 10.21 16.80 0.00
CA TYR A 55 9.72 15.57 0.61
C TYR A 55 10.54 14.35 0.18
N ASN A 56 10.31 13.23 0.85
CA ASN A 56 10.86 11.92 0.51
C ASN A 56 9.87 10.82 0.92
N TYR A 57 10.09 9.62 0.38
CA TYR A 57 9.28 8.44 0.66
C TYR A 57 9.78 7.63 1.86
N ASN A 58 10.77 8.13 2.61
CA ASN A 58 11.32 7.42 3.76
C ASN A 58 10.27 7.38 4.90
N ILE A 59 9.77 6.18 5.19
CA ILE A 59 8.76 5.88 6.21
C ILE A 59 9.28 4.85 7.20
N LYS A 60 8.60 4.72 8.33
CA LYS A 60 8.89 3.63 9.27
C LYS A 60 8.41 2.30 8.69
N GLN A 61 9.02 1.22 9.17
CA GLN A 61 8.52 -0.12 8.85
C GLN A 61 7.05 -0.26 9.27
N VAL A 62 6.22 -0.78 8.37
CA VAL A 62 4.82 -1.09 8.63
C VAL A 62 4.72 -2.54 9.12
N PRO A 63 4.43 -2.80 10.41
CA PRO A 63 4.26 -4.16 10.89
C PRO A 63 2.95 -4.72 10.37
N ILE A 64 2.99 -5.93 9.79
CA ILE A 64 1.81 -6.61 9.22
C ILE A 64 1.56 -8.00 9.79
N ARG A 65 2.51 -8.57 10.55
CA ARG A 65 2.39 -9.93 11.07
C ARG A 65 1.34 -9.95 12.18
N VAL A 66 0.21 -10.59 11.90
CA VAL A 66 -0.93 -10.74 12.82
C VAL A 66 -1.55 -12.12 12.67
N THR A 67 -2.31 -12.55 13.67
CA THR A 67 -3.13 -13.78 13.61
C THR A 67 -4.54 -13.48 13.09
N HIS A 68 -5.07 -12.31 13.42
CA HIS A 68 -6.45 -11.91 13.19
C HIS A 68 -6.52 -10.65 12.34
N LEU A 69 -7.36 -10.67 11.30
CA LEU A 69 -7.54 -9.54 10.38
C LEU A 69 -7.96 -8.26 11.12
N SER A 70 -8.82 -8.37 12.14
CA SER A 70 -9.22 -7.23 12.98
C SER A 70 -8.05 -6.48 13.61
N SER A 71 -6.92 -7.14 13.89
CA SER A 71 -5.72 -6.46 14.40
C SER A 71 -5.19 -5.45 13.39
N MET A 72 -5.16 -5.82 12.10
CA MET A 72 -4.76 -4.91 11.03
C MET A 72 -5.84 -3.86 10.72
N LEU A 73 -7.12 -4.24 10.70
CA LEU A 73 -8.21 -3.29 10.47
C LEU A 73 -8.21 -2.18 11.53
N ASN A 74 -8.05 -2.53 12.80
CA ASN A 74 -7.94 -1.57 13.89
C ASN A 74 -6.69 -0.68 13.74
N ASN A 75 -5.56 -1.24 13.31
CA ASN A 75 -4.36 -0.46 13.02
C ASN A 75 -4.60 0.55 11.89
N ILE A 76 -5.24 0.14 10.80
CA ILE A 76 -5.57 1.01 9.66
C ILE A 76 -6.51 2.14 10.12
N ILE A 77 -7.57 1.83 10.88
CA ILE A 77 -8.49 2.84 11.42
C ILE A 77 -7.77 3.87 12.30
N GLN A 78 -6.82 3.44 13.13
CA GLN A 78 -6.00 4.34 13.95
C GLN A 78 -5.14 5.26 13.08
N ARG A 79 -4.50 4.71 12.02
CA ARG A 79 -3.73 5.49 11.06
C ARG A 79 -4.60 6.52 10.34
N ILE A 80 -5.78 6.12 9.86
CA ILE A 80 -6.73 7.03 9.23
C ILE A 80 -7.16 8.15 10.19
N THR A 81 -7.45 7.82 11.44
CA THR A 81 -7.82 8.82 12.46
C THR A 81 -6.68 9.84 12.70
N SER A 82 -5.44 9.35 12.73
CA SER A 82 -4.24 10.20 12.82
C SER A 82 -4.07 11.12 11.61
N ILE A 83 -4.36 10.62 10.40
CA ILE A 83 -4.31 11.37 9.14
C ILE A 83 -5.37 12.47 9.13
N GLU A 84 -6.62 12.15 9.46
CA GLU A 84 -7.73 13.10 9.52
C GLU A 84 -7.43 14.29 10.43
N SER A 85 -6.84 14.05 11.60
CA SER A 85 -6.48 15.11 12.55
C SER A 85 -5.41 16.08 12.03
N LYS A 86 -4.78 15.77 10.88
CA LYS A 86 -3.72 16.57 10.25
C LYS A 86 -4.12 17.10 8.87
N LEU A 87 -5.32 16.77 8.37
CA LEU A 87 -5.79 17.21 7.06
C LEU A 87 -5.92 18.74 6.97
N ASP A 88 -6.24 19.42 8.07
CA ASP A 88 -6.28 20.89 8.12
C ASP A 88 -4.91 21.55 7.87
N SER A 89 -3.82 20.76 7.83
CA SER A 89 -2.51 21.25 7.40
C SER A 89 -2.36 21.35 5.87
N CYS A 90 -3.34 20.87 5.10
CA CYS A 90 -3.39 21.01 3.64
C CYS A 90 -3.90 22.42 3.26
N GLY A 91 -3.26 23.06 2.28
CA GLY A 91 -3.64 24.40 1.85
C GLY A 91 -4.85 24.46 0.92
N ASP A 92 -5.31 23.31 0.40
CA ASP A 92 -6.41 23.18 -0.55
C ASP A 92 -7.68 22.66 0.15
N GLY A 93 -8.68 23.53 0.31
CA GLY A 93 -9.92 23.19 1.02
C GLY A 93 -10.77 22.12 0.34
N ASP A 94 -10.77 22.07 -1.00
CA ASP A 94 -11.57 21.11 -1.76
C ASP A 94 -10.95 19.71 -1.68
N ILE A 95 -9.63 19.61 -1.83
CA ILE A 95 -8.89 18.35 -1.64
C ILE A 95 -9.02 17.87 -0.20
N THR A 96 -8.91 18.78 0.78
CA THR A 96 -9.06 18.47 2.20
C THR A 96 -10.43 17.88 2.50
N PHE A 97 -11.49 18.52 2.00
CA PHE A 97 -12.86 18.04 2.15
C PHE A 97 -13.05 16.66 1.52
N ARG A 98 -12.53 16.46 0.30
CA ARG A 98 -12.64 15.18 -0.40
C ARG A 98 -11.93 14.06 0.35
N MET A 99 -10.69 14.28 0.78
CA MET A 99 -9.92 13.32 1.56
C MET A 99 -10.65 12.95 2.85
N LYS A 100 -11.17 13.94 3.59
CA LYS A 100 -11.90 13.70 4.83
C LYS A 100 -13.13 12.81 4.61
N SER A 101 -13.95 13.11 3.60
CA SER A 101 -15.13 12.32 3.29
C SER A 101 -14.79 10.87 2.91
N ASP A 102 -13.74 10.67 2.11
CA ASP A 102 -13.25 9.32 1.75
C ASP A 102 -12.79 8.55 3.00
N LEU A 103 -12.01 9.18 3.89
CA LEU A 103 -11.47 8.57 5.10
C LEU A 103 -12.56 8.22 6.14
N GLU A 104 -13.55 9.10 6.31
CA GLU A 104 -14.71 8.83 7.18
C GLU A 104 -15.48 7.60 6.71
N TYR A 105 -15.73 7.49 5.41
CA TYR A 105 -16.38 6.32 4.81
C TYR A 105 -15.54 5.05 5.00
N MET A 106 -14.23 5.11 4.73
CA MET A 106 -13.34 3.97 4.93
C MET A 106 -13.42 3.43 6.35
N LYS A 107 -13.31 4.29 7.38
CA LYS A 107 -13.41 3.83 8.77
C LYS A 107 -14.73 3.15 9.07
N ALA A 108 -15.84 3.70 8.58
CA ALA A 108 -17.16 3.12 8.78
C ALA A 108 -17.27 1.71 8.18
N VAL A 109 -16.72 1.50 6.99
CA VAL A 109 -16.71 0.19 6.32
C VAL A 109 -15.71 -0.79 6.97
N LEU A 110 -14.49 -0.33 7.25
CA LEU A 110 -13.45 -1.16 7.88
C LEU A 110 -13.90 -1.73 9.23
N ALA A 111 -14.67 -0.97 10.01
CA ALA A 111 -15.22 -1.41 11.29
C ALA A 111 -16.29 -2.52 11.16
N GLN A 112 -16.78 -2.78 9.95
CA GLN A 112 -17.83 -3.78 9.66
C GLN A 112 -17.31 -4.97 8.86
N LEU A 113 -16.04 -4.98 8.43
CA LEU A 113 -15.49 -6.13 7.71
C LEU A 113 -15.47 -7.36 8.63
N PRO A 114 -15.76 -8.56 8.07
CA PRO A 114 -15.79 -9.79 8.85
C PRO A 114 -14.40 -10.14 9.41
N GLU A 115 -14.40 -10.82 10.56
CA GLU A 115 -13.19 -11.40 11.13
C GLU A 115 -12.66 -12.54 10.24
N GLU A 116 -11.33 -12.68 10.22
CA GLU A 116 -10.63 -13.69 9.45
C GLU A 116 -9.32 -14.06 10.16
N GLU A 117 -9.04 -15.35 10.25
CA GLU A 117 -7.74 -15.84 10.71
C GLU A 117 -6.74 -15.81 9.55
N VAL A 118 -5.64 -15.08 9.71
CA VAL A 118 -4.69 -14.76 8.63
C VAL A 118 -3.26 -15.18 8.97
N ALA A 119 -3.09 -16.02 10.00
CA ALA A 119 -1.78 -16.49 10.46
C ALA A 119 -1.01 -17.26 9.38
N GLU A 120 -1.72 -17.95 8.48
CA GLU A 120 -1.14 -18.70 7.36
C GLU A 120 -0.31 -17.82 6.43
N ALA A 121 -0.63 -16.52 6.31
CA ALA A 121 0.17 -15.58 5.53
C ALA A 121 1.61 -15.35 6.05
N PHE A 122 1.94 -15.91 7.24
CA PHE A 122 3.20 -15.72 7.95
C PHE A 122 3.78 -17.00 8.57
N ASP A 123 3.33 -18.18 8.13
CA ASP A 123 3.70 -19.47 8.71
C ASP A 123 5.06 -20.01 8.24
N ILE A 124 5.64 -19.43 7.18
CA ILE A 124 6.95 -19.76 6.59
C ILE A 124 6.97 -21.20 6.01
N ASN A 125 5.81 -21.79 5.72
CA ASN A 125 5.74 -23.12 5.10
C ASN A 125 6.28 -23.13 3.66
N ARG A 126 6.22 -21.98 2.96
CA ARG A 126 6.72 -21.80 1.58
C ARG A 126 6.14 -22.80 0.59
N ALA A 127 4.97 -23.35 0.89
CA ALA A 127 4.20 -24.20 0.00
C ALA A 127 3.32 -23.32 -0.88
N TYR A 128 3.26 -23.59 -2.18
CA TYR A 128 2.37 -22.86 -3.08
C TYR A 128 1.12 -23.70 -3.37
N PRO A 129 -0.10 -23.13 -3.30
CA PRO A 129 -1.33 -23.90 -3.49
C PRO A 129 -1.37 -24.62 -4.85
N ASN A 130 -1.71 -25.91 -4.82
CA ASN A 130 -1.90 -26.75 -6.00
C ASN A 130 -0.67 -26.94 -6.90
N VAL A 131 0.55 -26.65 -6.39
CA VAL A 131 1.80 -26.85 -7.13
C VAL A 131 2.86 -27.45 -6.20
N GLU A 132 3.39 -28.62 -6.56
CA GLU A 132 4.57 -29.17 -5.90
C GLU A 132 5.84 -28.56 -6.50
N LEU A 133 6.54 -27.74 -5.71
CA LEU A 133 7.81 -27.13 -6.08
C LEU A 133 8.96 -27.99 -5.56
N SER A 134 10.01 -28.19 -6.37
CA SER A 134 11.29 -28.69 -5.85
C SER A 134 11.88 -27.68 -4.88
N GLU A 135 12.85 -28.11 -4.07
CA GLU A 135 13.56 -27.20 -3.16
C GLU A 135 14.20 -26.02 -3.91
N GLU A 136 14.87 -26.29 -5.05
CA GLU A 136 15.50 -25.26 -5.86
C GLU A 136 14.47 -24.28 -6.44
N ALA A 137 13.34 -24.79 -6.94
CA ALA A 137 12.27 -23.96 -7.48
C ALA A 137 11.62 -23.09 -6.39
N ARG A 138 11.39 -23.64 -5.20
CA ARG A 138 10.83 -22.93 -4.05
C ARG A 138 11.77 -21.83 -3.57
N ASP A 139 13.07 -22.09 -3.51
CA ASP A 139 14.11 -21.12 -3.16
C ASP A 139 14.20 -19.99 -4.18
N ALA A 140 14.26 -20.33 -5.47
CA ALA A 140 14.25 -19.34 -6.54
C ALA A 140 12.99 -18.47 -6.51
N LEU A 141 11.80 -19.07 -6.34
CA LEU A 141 10.54 -18.33 -6.27
C LEU A 141 10.48 -17.40 -5.04
N THR A 142 10.99 -17.85 -3.89
CA THR A 142 11.01 -17.03 -2.68
C THR A 142 11.86 -15.78 -2.87
N ILE A 143 13.07 -15.94 -3.43
CA ILE A 143 13.97 -14.81 -3.72
C ILE A 143 13.31 -13.86 -4.73
N PHE A 144 12.80 -14.41 -5.83
CA PHE A 144 12.10 -13.65 -6.87
C PHE A 144 10.97 -12.81 -6.27
N LEU A 145 10.11 -13.39 -5.43
CA LEU A 145 8.97 -12.68 -4.86
C LEU A 145 9.40 -11.51 -3.96
N PHE A 146 10.47 -11.66 -3.17
CA PHE A 146 10.99 -10.56 -2.34
C PHE A 146 11.60 -9.44 -3.19
N GLU A 147 12.44 -9.79 -4.17
CA GLU A 147 13.12 -8.81 -5.03
C GLU A 147 12.12 -8.06 -5.91
N GLU A 148 11.18 -8.78 -6.52
CA GLU A 148 10.20 -8.22 -7.45
C GLU A 148 9.13 -7.41 -6.72
N SER A 149 8.64 -7.85 -5.55
CA SER A 149 7.70 -7.03 -4.76
C SER A 149 8.35 -5.73 -4.29
N TYR A 150 9.64 -5.76 -3.95
CA TYR A 150 10.40 -4.55 -3.62
C TYR A 150 10.54 -3.63 -4.82
N LYS A 151 10.98 -4.17 -5.96
CA LYS A 151 11.13 -3.42 -7.21
C LYS A 151 9.83 -2.76 -7.62
N GLU A 152 8.71 -3.48 -7.63
CA GLU A 152 7.42 -2.93 -8.05
C GLU A 152 6.92 -1.82 -7.11
N TYR A 153 7.15 -1.98 -5.80
CA TYR A 153 6.89 -0.90 -4.85
C TYR A 153 7.71 0.36 -5.15
N GLU A 154 9.02 0.23 -5.40
CA GLU A 154 9.88 1.37 -5.74
C GLU A 154 9.47 2.01 -7.06
N LEU A 155 9.15 1.21 -8.08
CA LEU A 155 8.69 1.70 -9.38
C LEU A 155 7.42 2.54 -9.24
N ILE A 156 6.44 2.12 -8.43
CA ILE A 156 5.24 2.94 -8.14
C ILE A 156 5.64 4.31 -7.57
N MET A 157 6.57 4.36 -6.61
CA MET A 157 7.03 5.63 -6.02
C MET A 157 7.76 6.50 -7.04
N VAL A 158 8.69 5.92 -7.80
CA VAL A 158 9.51 6.63 -8.80
C VAL A 158 8.64 7.18 -9.93
N TYR A 159 7.68 6.40 -10.43
CA TYR A 159 6.78 6.84 -11.48
C TYR A 159 5.78 7.88 -10.98
N ASN A 160 5.28 7.76 -9.74
CA ASN A 160 4.41 8.79 -9.17
C ASN A 160 5.15 10.12 -9.01
N TYR A 161 6.40 10.07 -8.52
CA TYR A 161 7.30 11.22 -8.47
C TYR A 161 7.53 11.85 -9.84
N SER A 162 7.88 11.02 -10.83
CA SER A 162 8.17 11.48 -12.19
C SER A 162 6.95 12.12 -12.84
N LYS A 163 5.76 11.54 -12.60
CA LYS A 163 4.48 12.07 -13.06
C LYS A 163 4.15 13.41 -12.42
N ALA A 164 4.30 13.53 -11.11
CA ALA A 164 3.98 14.76 -10.38
C ALA A 164 4.93 15.93 -10.75
N ASN A 165 6.16 15.62 -11.18
CA ASN A 165 7.16 16.60 -11.62
C ASN A 165 7.16 16.85 -13.15
N SER A 166 6.20 16.31 -13.89
CA SER A 166 6.12 16.44 -15.34
C SER A 166 4.88 17.24 -15.76
N ASN A 167 5.10 18.21 -16.66
CA ASN A 167 4.02 18.97 -17.30
C ASN A 167 3.63 18.40 -18.68
N ASP A 168 4.27 17.32 -19.12
CA ASP A 168 3.99 16.68 -20.41
C ASP A 168 2.86 15.66 -20.25
N ALA A 169 1.74 15.90 -20.94
CA ALA A 169 0.56 15.06 -20.86
C ALA A 169 0.78 13.63 -21.40
N PHE A 170 1.64 13.46 -22.40
CA PHE A 170 1.98 12.15 -22.95
C PHE A 170 2.85 11.36 -21.98
N LEU A 171 3.88 11.98 -21.38
CA LEU A 171 4.69 11.35 -20.34
C LEU A 171 3.84 11.01 -19.11
N ASN A 172 2.94 11.90 -18.68
CA ASN A 172 2.07 11.65 -17.53
C ASN A 172 1.14 10.45 -17.75
N ARG A 173 0.70 10.23 -18.99
CA ARG A 173 -0.05 9.04 -19.38
C ARG A 173 0.82 7.78 -19.32
N ILE A 174 2.06 7.83 -19.82
CA ILE A 174 3.00 6.71 -19.73
C ILE A 174 3.25 6.34 -18.27
N TYR A 175 3.58 7.30 -17.41
CA TYR A 175 3.80 7.03 -15.99
C TYR A 175 2.57 6.43 -15.31
N GLN A 176 1.35 6.88 -15.66
CA GLN A 176 0.15 6.26 -15.11
C GLN A 176 0.02 4.78 -15.53
N ILE A 177 0.29 4.44 -16.79
CA ILE A 177 0.25 3.05 -17.28
C ILE A 177 1.26 2.20 -16.48
N LEU A 178 2.49 2.71 -16.33
CA LEU A 178 3.54 2.00 -15.58
C LEU A 178 3.19 1.83 -14.09
N ILE A 179 2.56 2.83 -13.47
CA ILE A 179 2.04 2.72 -12.10
C ILE A 179 0.97 1.62 -12.02
N ASP A 180 0.03 1.59 -12.96
CA ASP A 180 -1.06 0.61 -12.97
C ASP A 180 -0.53 -0.82 -13.18
N GLU A 181 0.46 -0.99 -14.06
CA GLU A 181 1.16 -2.28 -14.27
C GLU A 181 1.92 -2.72 -13.01
N SER A 182 2.68 -1.82 -12.37
CA SER A 182 3.39 -2.14 -11.13
C SER A 182 2.43 -2.45 -9.98
N PHE A 183 1.26 -1.81 -9.90
CA PHE A 183 0.21 -2.19 -8.96
C PHE A 183 -0.30 -3.61 -9.22
N PHE A 184 -0.50 -3.98 -10.48
CA PHE A 184 -0.91 -5.34 -10.84
C PHE A 184 0.13 -6.38 -10.44
N HIS A 185 1.41 -6.14 -10.72
CA HIS A 185 2.50 -7.03 -10.33
C HIS A 185 2.66 -7.12 -8.81
N LEU A 186 2.71 -5.98 -8.10
CA LEU A 186 2.81 -5.96 -6.64
C LEU A 186 1.66 -6.73 -5.99
N ARG A 187 0.43 -6.62 -6.53
CA ARG A 187 -0.70 -7.41 -6.05
C ARG A 187 -0.53 -8.90 -6.27
N SER A 188 -0.08 -9.27 -7.46
CA SER A 188 0.13 -10.68 -7.83
C SER A 188 1.20 -11.31 -6.95
N PHE A 189 2.35 -10.65 -6.81
CA PHE A 189 3.46 -11.13 -5.99
C PHE A 189 3.12 -11.11 -4.49
N GLY A 190 2.47 -10.05 -4.00
CA GLY A 190 2.00 -9.97 -2.62
C GLY A 190 1.03 -11.09 -2.26
N GLN A 191 0.09 -11.41 -3.15
CA GLN A 191 -0.82 -12.55 -2.94
C GLN A 191 -0.04 -13.88 -2.93
N MET A 192 0.89 -14.09 -3.87
CA MET A 192 1.72 -15.29 -3.88
C MET A 192 2.55 -15.44 -2.60
N MET A 193 3.10 -14.33 -2.09
CA MET A 193 3.82 -14.33 -0.81
C MET A 193 2.92 -14.68 0.37
N ALA A 194 1.68 -14.18 0.39
CA ALA A 194 0.69 -14.54 1.40
C ALA A 194 0.32 -16.03 1.32
N ASP A 195 0.06 -16.54 0.12
CA ASP A 195 -0.27 -17.95 -0.09
C ASP A 195 0.89 -18.89 0.29
N MET A 196 2.14 -18.41 0.20
CA MET A 196 3.35 -19.13 0.62
C MET A 196 3.73 -18.92 2.09
N GLY A 197 2.97 -18.12 2.85
CA GLY A 197 3.25 -17.83 4.24
C GLY A 197 4.49 -16.98 4.51
N ILE A 198 4.93 -16.20 3.52
CA ILE A 198 6.14 -15.36 3.57
C ILE A 198 5.84 -13.87 3.35
N LEU A 199 4.59 -13.44 3.54
CA LEU A 199 4.20 -12.05 3.29
C LEU A 199 5.02 -11.07 4.12
N GLY A 200 5.61 -10.08 3.45
CA GLY A 200 6.42 -9.05 4.08
C GLY A 200 6.31 -7.72 3.34
N VAL A 201 6.22 -6.62 4.07
CA VAL A 201 6.26 -5.28 3.47
C VAL A 201 7.68 -4.98 2.98
N PRO A 202 7.86 -4.45 1.76
CA PRO A 202 9.12 -3.91 1.26
C PRO A 202 9.77 -2.98 2.29
N ARG A 203 11.06 -3.19 2.58
CA ARG A 203 11.83 -2.31 3.48
C ARG A 203 12.49 -1.22 2.64
N SER A 204 12.42 0.05 3.06
CA SER A 204 13.33 1.07 2.54
C SER A 204 14.76 0.70 2.88
N LEU A 205 15.59 0.41 1.88
CA LEU A 205 17.04 0.16 2.04
C LEU A 205 17.87 1.46 2.06
N MET A 206 17.27 2.63 1.84
CA MET A 206 17.99 3.91 1.90
C MET A 206 18.33 4.27 3.36
N GLU A 207 19.52 3.83 3.80
CA GLU A 207 20.34 4.52 4.80
C GLU A 207 21.18 5.63 4.16
#